data_AF-A0A7S0W184-F1
#
_entry.id   AF-A0A7S0W184-F1
#
_cell.length_a   1.000
_cell.length_b   1.000
_cell.length_c   1.000
_cell.angle_alpha   90.00
_cell.angle_beta   90.00
_cell.angle_gamma   90.00
#
_symmetry.space_group_name_H-M   'P 1'
#
loop_
_entity.id
_entity.type
_entity.pdbx_description
1 polymer ?
#
loop_
_entity_poly.entity_id
_entity_poly.type
_entity_poly.pdbx_seq_one_letter_code
_entity_poly.pdbx_strand_id
1 'polypeptide(L)'
;GDKVRAMKEAIKADPEAHSKEDIEAEVKTLLALKAELDPPPKKGDTAELEAKIKEQGDLVRELKADPDADKDAVAAEVKKLLALKAELEPPTEKKKAEPKKKEQKKAAPAPQGKKKGKAPEPTVSPREERSVRQGKADKFRSKGANPYEYTWDVSHSTTQLQAEHEGLASGEVAEGAAVSVAGRVMAKRVFGKLAFYTLADQS
;
A
#
# COMPACT_ATOMS: atom_id res chain seq x y z
N GLY A 1 17.51 21.47 -6.57
CA GLY A 1 16.55 21.59 -5.45
C GLY A 1 16.68 22.92 -4.77
N ASP A 2 17.76 23.14 -4.03
CA ASP A 2 17.89 24.30 -3.12
C ASP A 2 18.12 25.65 -3.81
N LYS A 3 18.88 25.70 -4.90
CA LYS A 3 19.06 26.96 -5.67
C LYS A 3 17.74 27.52 -6.23
N VAL A 4 16.83 26.65 -6.67
CA VAL A 4 15.51 27.06 -7.22
C VAL A 4 14.60 27.59 -6.11
N ARG A 5 14.70 27.03 -4.90
CA ARG A 5 13.95 27.49 -3.73
C ARG A 5 14.44 28.85 -3.23
N ALA A 6 15.76 29.04 -3.16
CA ALA A 6 16.38 30.30 -2.77
C ALA A 6 16.05 31.44 -3.76
N MET A 7 16.09 31.15 -5.07
CA MET A 7 15.78 32.14 -6.11
C MET A 7 14.29 32.49 -6.12
N LYS A 8 13.40 31.53 -5.85
CA LYS A 8 11.95 31.78 -5.71
C LYS A 8 11.60 32.60 -4.48
N GLU A 9 12.35 32.46 -3.39
CA GLU A 9 12.20 33.33 -2.21
C GLU A 9 12.74 34.74 -2.45
N ALA A 10 13.85 34.89 -3.18
CA ALA A 10 14.38 36.21 -3.54
C ALA A 10 13.40 37.02 -4.41
N ILE A 11 12.76 36.38 -5.40
CA ILE A 11 11.74 37.02 -6.25
C ILE A 11 10.49 37.42 -5.46
N LYS A 12 10.17 36.70 -4.36
CA LYS A 12 9.03 37.01 -3.49
C LYS A 12 9.33 38.19 -2.54
N ALA A 13 10.60 38.45 -2.25
CA ALA A 13 11.03 39.45 -1.28
C ALA A 13 11.05 40.88 -1.87
N ASP A 14 11.40 41.05 -3.14
CA ASP A 14 11.52 42.37 -3.78
C ASP A 14 10.90 42.39 -5.21
N PRO A 15 9.60 42.68 -5.35
CA PRO A 15 8.94 42.72 -6.65
C PRO A 15 9.16 44.02 -7.46
N GLU A 16 9.84 45.04 -6.92
CA GLU A 16 10.01 46.36 -7.57
C GLU A 16 11.40 46.63 -8.17
N ALA A 17 12.35 45.70 -8.06
CA ALA A 17 13.72 45.91 -8.57
C ALA A 17 13.98 45.32 -9.98
N HIS A 18 13.00 44.63 -10.59
CA HIS A 18 13.17 43.96 -11.89
C HIS A 18 11.95 44.18 -12.78
N SER A 19 12.18 44.62 -14.02
CA SER A 19 11.12 44.85 -15.01
C SER A 19 10.26 43.60 -15.16
N LYS A 20 8.95 43.77 -15.40
CA LYS A 20 8.01 42.67 -15.64
C LYS A 20 8.49 41.70 -16.74
N GLU A 21 9.25 42.22 -17.71
CA GLU A 21 9.87 41.47 -18.80
C GLU A 21 11.06 40.60 -18.36
N ASP A 22 11.84 41.04 -17.36
CA ASP A 22 12.96 40.26 -16.80
C ASP A 22 12.45 39.10 -15.93
N ILE A 23 11.39 39.34 -15.15
CA ILE A 23 10.73 38.30 -14.35
C ILE A 23 10.10 37.24 -15.28
N GLU A 24 9.49 37.66 -16.39
CA GLU A 24 8.91 36.74 -17.37
C GLU A 24 9.99 35.92 -18.11
N ALA A 25 11.11 36.56 -18.45
CA ALA A 25 12.27 35.89 -19.02
C ALA A 25 12.89 34.87 -18.03
N GLU A 26 13.02 35.22 -16.74
CA GLU A 26 13.56 34.32 -15.71
C GLU A 26 12.60 33.20 -15.32
N VAL A 27 11.29 33.44 -15.29
CA VAL A 27 10.30 32.37 -15.08
C VAL A 27 10.34 31.38 -16.24
N LYS A 28 10.56 31.86 -17.48
CA LYS A 28 10.72 31.01 -18.68
C LYS A 28 12.01 30.18 -18.63
N THR A 29 13.12 30.75 -18.17
CA THR A 29 14.37 29.98 -17.98
C THR A 29 14.24 28.99 -16.83
N LEU A 30 13.55 29.34 -15.74
CA LEU A 30 13.25 28.41 -14.65
C LEU A 30 12.31 27.27 -15.06
N LEU A 31 11.35 27.52 -15.98
CA LEU A 31 10.51 26.49 -16.59
C LEU A 31 11.31 25.57 -17.51
N ALA A 32 12.27 26.12 -18.27
CA ALA A 32 13.17 25.33 -19.10
C ALA A 32 14.13 24.47 -18.25
N LEU A 33 14.70 25.02 -17.17
CA LEU A 33 15.57 24.29 -16.26
C LEU A 33 14.81 23.19 -15.47
N LYS A 34 13.53 23.41 -15.21
CA LYS A 34 12.62 22.41 -14.61
C LYS A 34 12.32 21.28 -15.60
N ALA A 35 12.25 21.56 -16.90
CA ALA A 35 12.09 20.55 -17.94
C ALA A 35 13.37 19.71 -18.18
N GLU A 36 14.53 20.17 -17.70
CA GLU A 36 15.80 19.44 -17.80
C GLU A 36 16.08 18.54 -16.57
N LEU A 37 15.42 18.78 -15.42
CA LEU A 37 15.57 17.98 -14.20
C LEU A 37 14.54 16.84 -14.04
N ASP A 38 13.49 16.83 -14.87
CA ASP A 38 12.60 15.69 -15.08
C ASP A 38 12.78 15.25 -16.54
N PRO A 39 13.52 14.17 -16.86
CA PRO A 39 13.52 13.66 -18.22
C PRO A 39 12.08 13.31 -18.58
N PRO A 40 11.48 13.86 -19.65
CA PRO A 40 10.25 13.28 -20.17
C PRO A 40 10.56 11.80 -20.46
N PRO A 41 9.73 10.84 -19.99
CA PRO A 41 9.92 9.46 -20.41
C PRO A 41 9.91 9.47 -21.94
N LYS A 42 10.97 8.92 -22.54
CA LYS A 42 11.13 8.82 -23.99
C LYS A 42 9.82 8.28 -24.56
N LYS A 43 9.04 9.16 -25.18
CA LYS A 43 7.70 8.90 -25.73
C LYS A 43 7.78 8.10 -27.05
N GLY A 44 8.79 7.26 -27.21
CA GLY A 44 8.96 6.32 -28.32
C GLY A 44 8.77 4.88 -27.85
N ASP A 45 9.32 4.52 -26.69
CA ASP A 45 9.38 3.11 -26.30
C ASP A 45 8.03 2.57 -25.79
N THR A 46 7.25 3.37 -25.04
CA THR A 46 5.97 2.89 -24.48
C THR A 46 4.88 2.72 -25.52
N ALA A 47 4.77 3.65 -26.48
CA ALA A 47 3.76 3.57 -27.55
C ALA A 47 4.07 2.45 -28.56
N GLU A 48 5.35 2.23 -28.88
CA GLU A 48 5.78 1.13 -29.75
C GLU A 48 5.63 -0.24 -29.08
N LEU A 49 5.87 -0.34 -27.76
CA LEU A 49 5.67 -1.58 -26.99
C LEU A 49 4.18 -1.93 -26.83
N GLU A 50 3.31 -0.96 -26.60
CA GLU A 50 1.85 -1.17 -26.58
C GLU A 50 1.32 -1.67 -27.94
N ALA A 51 1.83 -1.12 -29.05
CA ALA A 51 1.50 -1.58 -30.39
C ALA A 51 1.92 -3.05 -30.61
N LYS A 52 3.15 -3.42 -30.18
CA LYS A 52 3.65 -4.80 -30.25
C LYS A 52 2.86 -5.77 -29.37
N ILE A 53 2.42 -5.34 -28.18
CA ILE A 53 1.56 -6.16 -27.30
C ILE A 53 0.20 -6.43 -27.96
N LYS A 54 -0.36 -5.43 -28.63
CA LYS A 54 -1.64 -5.57 -29.35
C LYS A 54 -1.51 -6.54 -30.52
N GLU A 55 -0.48 -6.36 -31.37
CA GLU A 55 -0.21 -7.22 -32.52
C GLU A 55 0.04 -8.68 -32.11
N GLN A 56 0.82 -8.90 -31.05
CA GLN A 56 1.07 -10.22 -30.47
C GLN A 56 -0.19 -10.85 -29.85
N GLY A 57 -1.07 -10.03 -29.27
CA GLY A 57 -2.36 -10.46 -28.74
C GLY A 57 -3.32 -10.95 -29.82
N ASP A 58 -3.35 -10.25 -30.95
CA ASP A 58 -4.16 -10.62 -32.11
C ASP A 58 -3.64 -11.92 -32.74
N LEU A 59 -2.33 -12.08 -32.90
CA LEU A 59 -1.71 -13.31 -33.40
C LEU A 59 -1.99 -14.53 -32.50
N VAL A 60 -1.91 -14.37 -31.17
CA VAL A 60 -2.26 -15.42 -30.20
C VAL A 60 -3.75 -15.77 -30.28
N ARG A 61 -4.61 -14.82 -30.64
CA ARG A 61 -6.05 -15.02 -30.76
C ARG A 61 -6.42 -15.74 -32.05
N GLU A 62 -5.75 -15.42 -33.16
CA GLU A 62 -5.87 -16.12 -34.44
C GLU A 62 -5.37 -17.56 -34.33
N LEU A 63 -4.16 -17.78 -33.79
CA LEU A 63 -3.61 -19.12 -33.57
C LEU A 63 -4.41 -19.97 -32.57
N LYS A 64 -5.29 -19.37 -31.76
CA LYS A 64 -6.24 -20.11 -30.89
C LYS A 64 -7.60 -20.33 -31.55
N ALA A 65 -7.95 -19.56 -32.57
CA ALA A 65 -9.17 -19.74 -33.35
C ALA A 65 -9.02 -20.86 -34.38
N ASP A 66 -7.80 -21.11 -34.86
CA ASP A 66 -7.49 -22.24 -35.73
C ASP A 66 -7.39 -23.56 -34.95
N PRO A 67 -8.21 -24.58 -35.27
CA PRO A 67 -8.24 -25.85 -34.54
C PRO A 67 -7.01 -26.75 -34.82
N ASP A 68 -6.25 -26.48 -35.88
CA ASP A 68 -5.06 -27.21 -36.30
C ASP A 68 -3.73 -26.55 -35.84
N ALA A 69 -3.80 -25.48 -35.06
CA ALA A 69 -2.62 -24.78 -34.61
C ALA A 69 -1.81 -25.59 -33.59
N ASP A 70 -0.49 -25.62 -33.79
CA ASP A 70 0.44 -26.27 -32.88
C ASP A 70 0.39 -25.61 -31.49
N LYS A 71 -0.02 -26.40 -30.49
CA LYS A 71 -0.17 -25.96 -29.09
C LYS A 71 1.13 -25.38 -28.52
N ASP A 72 2.27 -25.89 -28.99
CA ASP A 72 3.60 -25.41 -28.61
C ASP A 72 3.92 -24.03 -29.23
N ALA A 73 3.46 -23.76 -30.46
CA ALA A 73 3.59 -22.45 -31.09
C ALA A 73 2.73 -21.39 -30.38
N VAL A 74 1.50 -21.75 -30.00
CA VAL A 74 0.61 -20.89 -29.21
C VAL A 74 1.23 -20.59 -27.84
N ALA A 75 1.84 -21.58 -27.18
CA ALA A 75 2.50 -21.40 -25.88
C ALA A 75 3.73 -20.48 -25.97
N ALA A 76 4.51 -20.58 -27.05
CA ALA A 76 5.66 -19.71 -27.29
C ALA A 76 5.23 -18.24 -27.45
N GLU A 77 4.16 -17.96 -28.19
CA GLU A 77 3.71 -16.59 -28.45
C GLU A 77 3.00 -15.95 -27.23
N VAL A 78 2.24 -16.75 -26.46
CA VAL A 78 1.69 -16.31 -25.17
C VAL A 78 2.81 -15.92 -24.18
N LYS A 79 3.94 -16.63 -24.20
CA LYS A 79 5.11 -16.31 -23.36
C LYS A 79 5.75 -14.97 -23.78
N LYS A 80 5.82 -14.67 -25.08
CA LYS A 80 6.30 -13.36 -25.58
C LYS A 80 5.36 -12.22 -25.19
N LEU A 81 4.04 -12.42 -25.31
CA LEU A 81 3.04 -11.45 -24.89
C LEU A 81 3.14 -11.13 -23.39
N LEU A 82 3.30 -12.15 -22.55
CA LEU A 82 3.49 -11.97 -21.11
C LEU A 82 4.81 -11.23 -20.77
N ALA A 83 5.88 -11.48 -21.52
CA ALA A 83 7.16 -10.78 -21.33
C ALA A 83 7.06 -9.30 -21.73
N LEU A 84 6.47 -9.00 -22.89
CA LEU A 84 6.25 -7.61 -23.35
C LEU A 84 5.35 -6.83 -22.40
N LYS A 85 4.34 -7.48 -21.81
CA LYS A 85 3.47 -6.86 -20.81
C LYS A 85 4.19 -6.60 -19.48
N ALA A 86 5.14 -7.46 -19.09
CA ALA A 86 5.98 -7.27 -17.90
C ALA A 86 7.00 -6.13 -18.07
N GLU A 87 7.40 -5.82 -19.31
CA GLU A 87 8.28 -4.71 -19.65
C GLU A 87 7.55 -3.35 -19.61
N LEU A 88 6.22 -3.35 -19.82
CA LEU A 88 5.37 -2.16 -19.74
C LEU A 88 4.93 -1.82 -18.30
N GLU A 89 4.81 -2.80 -17.40
CA GLU A 89 4.45 -2.57 -15.99
C GLU A 89 5.71 -2.39 -15.11
N PRO A 90 6.03 -1.18 -14.60
CA PRO A 90 7.07 -1.06 -13.58
C PRO A 90 6.66 -1.88 -12.35
N PRO A 91 7.61 -2.52 -11.64
CA PRO A 91 7.32 -3.62 -10.72
C PRO A 91 6.55 -3.13 -9.49
N THR A 92 5.23 -3.08 -9.59
CA THR A 92 4.34 -2.99 -8.44
C THR A 92 3.91 -4.38 -8.06
N GLU A 93 4.59 -4.92 -7.06
CA GLU A 93 4.28 -6.15 -6.35
C GLU A 93 2.76 -6.29 -6.10
N LYS A 94 2.16 -7.40 -6.55
CA LYS A 94 1.10 -8.13 -5.81
C LYS A 94 0.77 -9.50 -6.43
N LYS A 95 1.17 -10.53 -5.68
CA LYS A 95 0.40 -11.71 -5.22
C LYS A 95 -0.55 -12.40 -6.22
N LYS A 96 -0.16 -13.63 -6.61
CA LYS A 96 -1.08 -14.67 -7.09
C LYS A 96 -1.66 -15.45 -5.90
N ALA A 97 -2.96 -15.31 -5.69
CA ALA A 97 -3.77 -16.22 -4.90
C ALA A 97 -4.82 -16.81 -5.85
N GLU A 98 -5.02 -18.13 -5.81
CA GLU A 98 -6.16 -18.80 -6.48
C GLU A 98 -6.38 -20.22 -5.88
N PRO A 99 -7.54 -20.89 -6.07
CA PRO A 99 -8.57 -20.98 -5.01
C PRO A 99 -9.27 -22.36 -4.82
N LYS A 100 -10.11 -22.44 -3.76
CA LYS A 100 -11.36 -23.26 -3.54
C LYS A 100 -11.25 -24.82 -3.54
N LYS A 101 -11.94 -25.59 -2.68
CA LYS A 101 -13.41 -25.71 -2.50
C LYS A 101 -13.81 -26.46 -1.20
N LYS A 102 -15.08 -26.24 -0.81
CA LYS A 102 -15.93 -26.66 0.34
C LYS A 102 -16.08 -28.20 0.49
N GLU A 103 -16.41 -28.81 1.64
CA GLU A 103 -17.72 -28.88 2.35
C GLU A 103 -17.55 -29.60 3.73
N GLN A 104 -18.01 -29.03 4.86
CA GLN A 104 -19.15 -29.45 5.73
C GLN A 104 -19.18 -30.95 6.15
N LYS A 105 -19.29 -31.38 7.43
CA LYS A 105 -20.25 -31.01 8.48
C LYS A 105 -19.90 -31.64 9.87
N LYS A 106 -20.16 -30.86 10.93
CA LYS A 106 -20.68 -31.14 12.31
C LYS A 106 -20.04 -32.13 13.31
N ALA A 107 -20.04 -31.61 14.55
CA ALA A 107 -20.17 -32.22 15.89
C ALA A 107 -18.88 -32.53 16.69
N ALA A 108 -18.75 -31.84 17.83
CA ALA A 108 -17.78 -32.05 18.92
C ALA A 108 -18.21 -33.27 19.78
N PRO A 109 -17.37 -33.87 20.66
CA PRO A 109 -16.56 -33.20 21.70
C PRO A 109 -15.08 -33.67 21.84
N ALA A 110 -14.32 -32.95 22.68
CA ALA A 110 -12.90 -33.12 23.07
C ALA A 110 -12.61 -34.48 23.79
N PRO A 111 -11.35 -34.89 24.16
CA PRO A 111 -10.11 -34.09 24.32
C PRO A 111 -8.73 -34.76 23.96
N GLN A 112 -7.66 -33.95 24.04
CA GLN A 112 -6.23 -34.24 24.33
C GLN A 112 -5.29 -34.91 23.29
N GLY A 113 -4.21 -34.16 22.97
CA GLY A 113 -2.83 -34.66 23.05
C GLY A 113 -2.14 -35.15 21.76
N LYS A 114 -1.27 -34.30 21.16
CA LYS A 114 0.17 -34.57 20.88
C LYS A 114 0.80 -33.48 20.01
N LYS A 115 1.87 -32.89 20.53
CA LYS A 115 2.82 -32.02 19.82
C LYS A 115 3.61 -32.82 18.78
N LYS A 116 3.72 -32.32 17.55
CA LYS A 116 4.90 -32.52 16.69
C LYS A 116 5.04 -31.34 15.73
N GLY A 117 6.27 -30.83 15.63
CA GLY A 117 6.60 -29.48 15.21
C GLY A 117 6.29 -29.15 13.75
N LYS A 118 5.97 -27.87 13.53
CA LYS A 118 5.90 -27.23 12.23
C LYS A 118 7.14 -26.35 12.08
N ALA A 119 7.96 -26.65 11.07
CA ALA A 119 9.08 -25.84 10.62
C ALA A 119 8.57 -24.46 10.11
N PRO A 120 9.43 -23.42 10.13
CA PRO A 120 9.02 -22.02 10.24
C PRO A 120 8.45 -21.43 8.94
N GLU A 121 7.37 -20.67 9.09
CA GLU A 121 6.81 -19.76 8.07
C GLU A 121 7.84 -18.64 7.77
N PRO A 122 7.77 -17.92 6.62
CA PRO A 122 8.80 -16.98 6.21
C PRO A 122 8.98 -15.91 7.29
N THR A 123 10.07 -16.06 8.04
CA THR A 123 10.50 -15.14 9.08
C THR A 123 11.10 -13.95 8.37
N VAL A 124 10.27 -12.95 8.06
CA VAL A 124 10.78 -11.63 7.66
C VAL A 124 11.82 -11.26 8.70
N SER A 125 13.02 -10.91 8.27
CA SER A 125 14.10 -10.67 9.21
C SER A 125 13.72 -9.48 10.11
N PRO A 126 14.14 -9.46 11.38
CA PRO A 126 13.86 -8.32 12.27
C PRO A 126 14.28 -6.96 11.68
N ARG A 127 15.28 -6.95 10.79
CA ARG A 127 15.75 -5.77 10.08
C ARG A 127 14.76 -5.29 9.02
N GLU A 128 14.21 -6.20 8.23
CA GLU A 128 13.19 -5.88 7.23
C GLU A 128 11.89 -5.41 7.90
N GLU A 129 11.49 -6.05 9.01
CA GLU A 129 10.33 -5.60 9.78
C GLU A 129 10.49 -4.16 10.30
N ARG A 130 11.69 -3.81 10.80
CA ARG A 130 11.98 -2.45 11.25
C ARG A 130 11.89 -1.46 10.09
N SER A 131 12.45 -1.80 8.93
CA SER A 131 12.37 -0.96 7.72
C SER A 131 10.92 -0.69 7.31
N VAL A 132 10.08 -1.73 7.30
CA VAL A 132 8.63 -1.60 7.00
C VAL A 132 7.92 -0.70 8.01
N ARG A 133 8.26 -0.80 9.31
CA ARG A 133 7.66 0.05 10.36
C ARG A 133 8.13 1.50 10.25
N GLN A 134 9.41 1.73 9.96
CA GLN A 134 9.99 3.06 9.72
C GLN A 134 9.29 3.75 8.53
N GLY A 135 9.18 3.06 7.39
CA GLY A 135 8.53 3.60 6.20
C GLY A 135 7.04 3.91 6.41
N LYS A 136 6.35 3.20 7.31
CA LYS A 136 4.98 3.58 7.72
C LYS A 136 4.96 4.87 8.54
N ALA A 137 5.88 5.02 9.50
CA ALA A 137 6.00 6.25 10.29
C ALA A 137 6.32 7.46 9.39
N ASP A 138 7.19 7.29 8.40
CA ASP A 138 7.53 8.36 7.45
C ASP A 138 6.34 8.74 6.55
N LYS A 139 5.52 7.78 6.15
CA LYS A 139 4.26 8.05 5.42
C LYS A 139 3.23 8.84 6.24
N PHE A 140 3.23 8.71 7.56
CA PHE A 140 2.40 9.54 8.43
C PHE A 140 2.97 10.96 8.50
N ARG A 141 4.29 11.11 8.65
CA ARG A 141 4.97 12.41 8.63
C ARG A 141 4.77 13.16 7.32
N SER A 142 4.83 12.47 6.18
CA SER A 142 4.61 13.08 4.85
C SER A 142 3.18 13.59 4.66
N LYS A 143 2.23 13.11 5.47
CA LYS A 143 0.84 13.60 5.50
C LYS A 143 0.63 14.72 6.53
N GLY A 144 1.68 15.20 7.18
CA GLY A 144 1.62 16.21 8.23
C GLY A 144 1.16 15.67 9.60
N ALA A 145 1.03 14.35 9.75
CA ALA A 145 0.66 13.73 11.03
C ALA A 145 1.90 13.23 11.78
N ASN A 146 2.01 13.55 13.06
CA ASN A 146 3.08 13.07 13.92
C ASN A 146 2.75 11.64 14.43
N PRO A 147 3.57 10.61 14.14
CA PRO A 147 3.31 9.24 14.60
C PRO A 147 3.47 9.05 16.12
N TYR A 148 4.19 9.96 16.79
CA TYR A 148 4.54 9.89 18.21
C TYR A 148 4.06 11.14 18.90
N GLU A 149 2.75 11.20 19.13
CA GLU A 149 2.14 12.35 19.78
C GLU A 149 2.48 12.41 21.26
N TYR A 150 2.68 13.62 21.78
CA TYR A 150 3.14 13.82 23.15
C TYR A 150 2.06 13.55 24.19
N THR A 151 0.82 13.81 23.83
CA THR A 151 -0.30 13.72 24.76
C THR A 151 -1.50 13.07 24.11
N TRP A 152 -2.16 12.20 24.87
CA TRP A 152 -3.44 11.64 24.54
C TRP A 152 -4.30 11.69 25.80
N ASP A 153 -5.50 12.27 25.68
CA ASP A 153 -6.42 12.40 26.81
C ASP A 153 -7.17 11.08 27.02
N VAL A 154 -6.77 10.33 28.05
CA VAL A 154 -7.36 9.05 28.44
C VAL A 154 -8.41 9.30 29.52
N SER A 155 -9.63 8.88 29.25
CA SER A 155 -10.76 9.02 30.18
C SER A 155 -10.95 7.80 31.08
N HIS A 156 -10.75 6.59 30.55
CA HIS A 156 -11.03 5.33 31.26
C HIS A 156 -9.91 4.30 31.07
N SER A 157 -9.71 3.44 32.07
CA SER A 157 -8.90 2.23 31.94
C SER A 157 -9.73 1.03 31.50
N THR A 158 -9.06 -0.02 31.01
CA THR A 158 -9.75 -1.24 30.58
C THR A 158 -10.44 -1.95 31.74
N THR A 159 -9.83 -1.97 32.93
CA THR A 159 -10.46 -2.52 34.15
C THR A 159 -11.68 -1.72 34.60
N GLN A 160 -11.64 -0.38 34.50
CA GLN A 160 -12.82 0.45 34.82
C GLN A 160 -13.99 0.15 33.90
N LEU A 161 -13.74 0.09 32.58
CA LEU A 161 -14.78 -0.23 31.59
C LEU A 161 -15.36 -1.64 31.78
N GLN A 162 -14.53 -2.60 32.19
CA GLN A 162 -15.01 -3.96 32.48
C GLN A 162 -15.94 -3.97 33.71
N ALA A 163 -15.61 -3.23 34.76
CA ALA A 163 -16.43 -3.13 35.96
C ALA A 163 -17.75 -2.37 35.70
N GLU A 164 -17.68 -1.25 34.99
CA GLU A 164 -18.87 -0.43 34.66
C GLU A 164 -19.87 -1.18 33.77
N HIS A 165 -19.38 -2.12 32.96
CA HIS A 165 -20.19 -2.88 31.99
C HIS A 165 -20.36 -4.36 32.33
N GLU A 166 -20.04 -4.79 33.56
CA GLU A 166 -20.18 -6.19 34.00
C GLU A 166 -21.63 -6.70 33.87
N GLY A 167 -22.61 -5.80 34.01
CA GLY A 167 -24.04 -6.10 33.94
C GLY A 167 -24.65 -6.16 32.54
N LEU A 168 -23.89 -5.90 31.46
CA LEU A 168 -24.43 -5.91 30.10
C LEU A 168 -24.75 -7.34 29.63
N ALA A 169 -25.93 -7.52 29.01
CA ALA A 169 -26.29 -8.80 28.42
C ALA A 169 -25.45 -9.11 27.17
N SER A 170 -25.37 -10.40 26.81
CA SER A 170 -24.66 -10.81 25.60
C SER A 170 -25.29 -10.20 24.35
N GLY A 171 -24.50 -9.41 23.61
CA GLY A 171 -24.95 -8.73 22.39
C GLY A 171 -25.57 -7.35 22.64
N GLU A 172 -25.69 -6.92 23.90
CA GLU A 172 -26.08 -5.56 24.25
C GLU A 172 -24.91 -4.60 24.05
N VAL A 173 -25.22 -3.38 23.58
CA VAL A 173 -24.25 -2.32 23.35
C VAL A 173 -24.63 -1.15 24.25
N ALA A 174 -23.72 -0.73 25.12
CA ALA A 174 -23.90 0.50 25.88
C ALA A 174 -23.82 1.70 24.91
N GLU A 175 -24.97 2.32 24.62
CA GLU A 175 -25.04 3.52 23.79
C GLU A 175 -24.68 4.78 24.61
N GLY A 176 -24.00 5.74 23.98
CA GLY A 176 -23.75 7.06 24.56
C GLY A 176 -22.46 7.24 25.38
N ALA A 177 -21.68 6.18 25.61
CA ALA A 177 -20.39 6.28 26.30
C ALA A 177 -19.28 6.72 25.34
N ALA A 178 -19.00 8.01 25.27
CA ALA A 178 -17.82 8.53 24.57
C ALA A 178 -16.57 8.33 25.43
N VAL A 179 -15.86 7.22 25.22
CA VAL A 179 -14.67 6.85 25.99
C VAL A 179 -13.41 6.91 25.13
N SER A 180 -12.33 7.39 25.74
CA SER A 180 -10.96 7.37 25.23
C SER A 180 -10.10 6.43 26.07
N VAL A 181 -9.43 5.49 25.40
CA VAL A 181 -8.55 4.49 26.03
C VAL A 181 -7.17 4.51 25.37
N ALA A 182 -6.13 4.12 26.10
CA ALA A 182 -4.78 3.96 25.57
C ALA A 182 -4.13 2.69 26.11
N GLY A 183 -3.30 2.04 25.28
CA GLY A 183 -2.60 0.82 25.66
C GLY A 183 -1.83 0.20 24.51
N ARG A 184 -1.20 -0.94 24.78
CA ARG A 184 -0.50 -1.76 23.79
C ARG A 184 -1.48 -2.66 23.06
N VAL A 185 -1.46 -2.63 21.73
CA VAL A 185 -2.19 -3.62 20.92
C VAL A 185 -1.44 -4.95 20.98
N MET A 186 -2.07 -5.95 21.59
CA MET A 186 -1.54 -7.32 21.74
C MET A 186 -1.93 -8.21 20.58
N ALA A 187 -3.17 -8.08 20.10
CA ALA A 187 -3.68 -8.84 18.96
C ALA A 187 -4.55 -7.95 18.09
N LYS A 188 -4.51 -8.22 16.79
CA LYS A 188 -5.37 -7.58 15.78
C LYS A 188 -5.96 -8.66 14.89
N ARG A 189 -7.28 -8.69 14.76
CA ARG A 189 -8.01 -9.60 13.86
C ARG A 189 -8.95 -8.78 12.99
N VAL A 190 -8.88 -8.98 11.68
CA VAL A 190 -9.70 -8.21 10.71
C VAL A 190 -10.64 -9.17 9.99
N PHE A 191 -11.93 -8.86 10.00
CA PHE A 191 -13.01 -9.59 9.35
C PHE A 191 -13.78 -8.67 8.41
N GLY A 192 -13.25 -8.49 7.19
CA GLY A 192 -13.86 -7.60 6.19
C GLY A 192 -13.91 -6.15 6.68
N LYS A 193 -15.13 -5.65 6.98
CA LYS A 193 -15.36 -4.29 7.48
C LYS A 193 -15.12 -4.15 8.99
N LEU A 194 -15.11 -5.26 9.74
CA LEU A 194 -14.92 -5.25 11.19
C LEU A 194 -13.48 -5.58 11.56
N ALA A 195 -12.99 -4.98 12.65
CA ALA A 195 -11.70 -5.31 13.22
C ALA A 195 -11.82 -5.41 14.75
N PHE A 196 -11.23 -6.46 15.31
CA PHE A 196 -11.13 -6.68 16.74
C PHE A 196 -9.69 -6.46 17.17
N TYR A 197 -9.51 -5.68 18.23
CA TYR A 197 -8.23 -5.41 18.84
C TYR A 197 -8.26 -5.92 20.28
N THR A 198 -7.19 -6.59 20.69
CA THR A 198 -6.93 -6.86 22.10
C THR A 198 -5.93 -5.83 22.58
N LEU A 199 -6.35 -5.01 23.55
CA LEU A 199 -5.55 -3.96 24.16
C LEU A 199 -5.09 -4.43 25.53
N ALA A 200 -3.85 -4.11 25.90
CA ALA A 200 -3.34 -4.22 27.26
C ALA A 200 -2.92 -2.81 27.69
N ASP A 201 -3.58 -2.26 28.70
CA ASP A 201 -3.20 -0.99 29.33
C ASP A 201 -2.37 -1.26 30.60
N GLN A 202 -2.23 -0.26 31.45
CA GLN A 202 -1.45 -0.33 32.69
C GLN A 202 -2.28 -0.77 33.91
N SER A 203 -3.51 -1.28 33.70
CA SER A 203 -4.42 -1.66 34.77
C SER A 203 -4.36 -3.12 35.18
#